data_AF-A0A0F4VML3-F1
#
_entry.id   AF-A0A0F4VML3-F1
#
_cell.length_a   1.000
_cell.length_b   1.000
_cell.length_c   1.000
_cell.angle_alpha   90.00
_cell.angle_beta   90.00
_cell.angle_gamma   90.00
#
_symmetry.space_group_name_H-M   'P 1'
#
loop_
_entity.id
_entity.type
_entity.pdbx_description
1 polymer ?
#
loop_
_entity_poly.entity_id
_entity_poly.type
_entity_poly.pdbx_seq_one_letter_code
_entity_poly.pdbx_strand_id
1 'polypeptide(L)'
;MWLVFTNPRRRSGPFFDIFDKDYPDWNKRHISGFDVEGIDHQVYHNWIRQYGEDSNIVRHDVYGQFPNQDTDQFFSAESVKKAEEREPYYDDSEPLVMGLDVAGGGKDSTVAVFRRGLDAKTIPLQVIREKDQNRIINWAASLIHKYNPDVIVVDGNGIGNGVFYGLQRLRFNVHEYMGQKKPNDEEHYTNKRAENYCILQQWINHGSIEKDDTLKNNLLSIQQDISSTKVQLVSKEKQRSKGIPSPDRSDALALTFHLSLPRVNRSRIRISKARFSKTMSLGN
;
A
#
# COMPACT_ATOMS: atom_id res chain seq x y z
N MET A 1 -16.54 -36.22 -19.35
CA MET A 1 -15.16 -35.80 -19.00
C MET A 1 -15.27 -34.55 -18.14
N TRP A 2 -14.72 -34.57 -16.94
CA TRP A 2 -14.66 -33.40 -16.06
C TRP A 2 -13.32 -32.71 -16.25
N LEU A 3 -13.32 -31.39 -16.41
CA LEU A 3 -12.11 -30.58 -16.53
C LEU A 3 -12.24 -29.44 -15.50
N VAL A 4 -11.18 -29.25 -14.71
CA VAL A 4 -11.13 -28.20 -13.70
C VAL A 4 -9.79 -27.47 -13.83
N PHE A 5 -9.87 -26.14 -13.99
CA PHE A 5 -8.71 -25.27 -14.11
C PHE A 5 -8.85 -24.17 -13.07
N THR A 6 -7.83 -23.98 -12.25
CA THR A 6 -7.76 -22.87 -11.32
C THR A 6 -6.33 -22.63 -10.88
N ASN A 7 -6.12 -21.43 -10.38
CA ASN A 7 -4.89 -21.02 -9.73
C ASN A 7 -4.86 -21.59 -8.30
N PRO A 8 -3.83 -22.35 -7.89
CA PRO A 8 -3.79 -23.08 -6.62
C PRO A 8 -3.52 -22.15 -5.42
N ARG A 9 -4.45 -21.23 -5.15
CA ARG A 9 -4.33 -20.18 -4.12
C ARG A 9 -4.49 -20.67 -2.67
N ARG A 10 -4.95 -21.92 -2.46
CA ARG A 10 -5.30 -22.47 -1.13
C ARG A 10 -4.92 -23.94 -1.03
N ARG A 11 -4.42 -24.37 0.12
CA ARG A 11 -4.18 -25.76 0.52
C ARG A 11 -5.41 -26.42 1.15
N SER A 12 -6.60 -25.99 0.73
CA SER A 12 -7.85 -26.48 1.29
C SER A 12 -8.98 -26.43 0.26
N GLY A 13 -9.93 -27.35 0.42
CA GLY A 13 -11.13 -27.46 -0.41
C GLY A 13 -11.01 -28.48 -1.55
N PRO A 14 -12.11 -28.67 -2.32
CA PRO A 14 -12.23 -29.78 -3.26
C PRO A 14 -11.16 -29.81 -4.35
N PHE A 15 -10.68 -28.65 -4.80
CA PHE A 15 -9.61 -28.60 -5.81
C PHE A 15 -8.26 -29.01 -5.23
N PHE A 16 -7.91 -28.55 -4.03
CA PHE A 16 -6.68 -28.98 -3.37
C PHE A 16 -6.72 -30.48 -3.08
N ASP A 17 -7.87 -31.00 -2.63
CA ASP A 17 -8.08 -32.42 -2.37
C ASP A 17 -7.77 -33.29 -3.60
N ILE A 18 -8.10 -32.83 -4.82
CA ILE A 18 -7.75 -33.54 -6.06
C ILE A 18 -6.23 -33.76 -6.15
N PHE A 19 -5.41 -32.79 -5.72
CA PHE A 19 -3.95 -32.87 -5.78
C PHE A 19 -3.32 -33.57 -4.58
N ASP A 20 -3.87 -33.35 -3.38
CA ASP A 20 -3.33 -33.83 -2.11
C ASP A 20 -3.72 -35.27 -1.78
N LYS A 21 -4.94 -35.69 -2.15
CA LYS A 21 -5.45 -37.04 -1.88
C LYS A 21 -5.23 -37.96 -3.08
N ASP A 22 -5.28 -39.26 -2.81
CA ASP A 22 -5.22 -40.28 -3.85
C ASP A 22 -6.56 -40.36 -4.60
N TYR A 23 -6.54 -39.93 -5.85
CA TYR A 23 -7.68 -39.86 -6.75
C TYR A 23 -7.23 -40.40 -8.11
N PRO A 24 -7.32 -41.72 -8.35
CA PRO A 24 -6.70 -42.38 -9.49
C PRO A 24 -7.33 -41.99 -10.83
N ASP A 25 -8.59 -41.53 -10.82
CA ASP A 25 -9.33 -41.11 -12.01
C ASP A 25 -8.94 -39.70 -12.51
N TRP A 26 -8.14 -38.96 -11.75
CA TRP A 26 -7.72 -37.60 -12.09
C TRP A 26 -6.32 -37.59 -12.70
N ASN A 27 -6.20 -37.01 -13.89
CA ASN A 27 -4.91 -36.62 -14.45
C ASN A 27 -4.56 -35.20 -13.95
N LYS A 28 -3.53 -35.11 -13.12
CA LYS A 28 -3.17 -33.90 -12.37
C LYS A 28 -1.97 -33.23 -13.02
N ARG A 29 -2.03 -31.93 -13.29
CA ARG A 29 -0.91 -31.14 -13.83
C ARG A 29 -0.82 -29.79 -13.14
N HIS A 30 0.39 -29.42 -12.74
CA HIS A 30 0.76 -28.05 -12.45
C HIS A 30 1.34 -27.45 -13.73
N ILE A 31 0.87 -26.27 -14.13
CA ILE A 31 1.37 -25.55 -15.30
C ILE A 31 1.98 -24.26 -14.77
N SER A 32 3.30 -24.10 -14.94
CA SER A 32 3.95 -22.83 -14.62
C SER A 32 3.71 -21.84 -15.76
N GLY A 33 3.68 -20.54 -15.45
CA GLY A 33 3.73 -19.49 -16.47
C GLY A 33 4.95 -19.60 -17.39
N PHE A 34 6.06 -20.20 -16.93
CA PHE A 34 7.23 -20.47 -17.76
C PHE A 34 7.00 -21.57 -18.81
N ASP A 35 6.01 -22.44 -18.60
CA ASP A 35 5.66 -23.51 -19.55
C ASP A 35 4.67 -23.03 -20.63
N VAL A 36 4.15 -21.81 -20.51
CA VAL A 36 3.15 -21.25 -21.43
C VAL A 36 3.82 -20.46 -22.55
N GLU A 37 3.55 -20.87 -23.79
CA GLU A 37 4.03 -20.21 -25.00
C GLU A 37 3.35 -18.84 -25.20
N GLY A 38 4.09 -17.87 -25.73
CA GLY A 38 3.56 -16.55 -26.08
C GLY A 38 3.42 -15.56 -24.93
N ILE A 39 3.96 -15.86 -23.75
CA ILE A 39 4.01 -14.96 -22.59
C ILE A 39 5.40 -14.34 -22.43
N ASP A 40 5.45 -13.06 -22.09
CA ASP A 40 6.69 -12.41 -21.66
C ASP A 40 7.08 -12.86 -20.24
N HIS A 41 8.02 -13.80 -20.17
CA HIS A 41 8.52 -14.35 -18.91
C HIS A 41 9.31 -13.32 -18.07
N GLN A 42 9.66 -12.16 -18.63
CA GLN A 42 10.34 -11.10 -17.88
C GLN A 42 9.49 -10.59 -16.71
N VAL A 43 8.16 -10.60 -16.84
CA VAL A 43 7.24 -10.24 -15.76
C VAL A 43 7.41 -11.19 -14.58
N TYR A 44 7.50 -12.50 -14.84
CA TYR A 44 7.71 -13.52 -13.81
C TYR A 44 9.09 -13.40 -13.15
N HIS A 45 10.14 -13.13 -13.93
CA HIS A 45 11.46 -12.85 -13.36
C HIS A 45 11.49 -11.59 -12.49
N ASN A 46 10.71 -10.56 -12.83
CA ASN A 46 10.56 -9.38 -11.97
C ASN A 46 9.86 -9.75 -10.66
N TRP A 47 8.79 -10.52 -10.74
CA TRP A 47 8.04 -10.97 -9.56
C TRP A 47 8.88 -11.88 -8.65
N ILE A 48 9.61 -12.84 -9.21
CA ILE A 48 10.53 -13.68 -8.45
C ILE A 48 11.57 -12.82 -7.70
N ARG A 49 12.17 -11.85 -8.38
CA ARG A 49 13.13 -10.92 -7.75
C ARG A 49 12.49 -10.05 -6.68
N GLN A 50 11.24 -9.66 -6.88
CA GLN A 50 10.51 -8.72 -6.04
C GLN A 50 9.92 -9.36 -4.78
N TYR A 51 9.37 -10.57 -4.90
CA TYR A 51 8.66 -11.25 -3.82
C TYR A 51 9.42 -12.44 -3.23
N GLY A 52 10.41 -12.98 -3.96
CA GLY A 52 11.11 -14.22 -3.60
C GLY A 52 10.37 -15.47 -4.08
N GLU A 53 11.13 -16.51 -4.41
CA GLU A 53 10.62 -17.76 -5.00
C GLU A 53 9.58 -18.48 -4.12
N ASP A 54 9.74 -18.39 -2.80
CA ASP A 54 8.87 -19.05 -1.83
C ASP A 54 7.62 -18.25 -1.45
N SER A 55 7.46 -17.03 -1.97
CA SER A 55 6.27 -16.23 -1.69
C SER A 55 5.01 -16.86 -2.27
N ASN A 56 3.89 -16.76 -1.56
CA ASN A 56 2.62 -17.34 -2.01
C ASN A 56 2.19 -16.80 -3.39
N ILE A 57 2.46 -15.51 -3.66
CA ILE A 57 2.18 -14.90 -4.96
C ILE A 57 3.00 -15.54 -6.08
N VAL A 58 4.31 -15.75 -5.89
CA VAL A 58 5.15 -16.40 -6.91
C VAL A 58 4.79 -17.87 -7.05
N ARG A 59 4.62 -18.60 -5.95
CA ARG A 59 4.26 -20.02 -5.99
C ARG A 59 2.99 -20.26 -6.80
N HIS A 60 1.92 -19.52 -6.56
CA HIS A 60 0.67 -19.80 -7.26
C HIS A 60 0.53 -19.02 -8.58
N ASP A 61 0.84 -17.71 -8.66
CA ASP A 61 0.65 -16.93 -9.89
C ASP A 61 1.77 -17.16 -10.93
N VAL A 62 2.97 -17.60 -10.53
CA VAL A 62 4.08 -17.88 -11.46
C VAL A 62 4.31 -19.39 -11.64
N TYR A 63 4.47 -20.13 -10.54
CA TYR A 63 4.80 -21.56 -10.63
C TYR A 63 3.57 -22.46 -10.75
N GLY A 64 2.36 -21.93 -10.57
CA GLY A 64 1.15 -22.75 -10.58
C GLY A 64 1.14 -23.81 -9.48
N GLN A 65 1.76 -23.52 -8.33
CA GLN A 65 1.90 -24.39 -7.16
C GLN A 65 1.09 -23.89 -5.97
N PHE A 66 0.65 -24.81 -5.11
CA PHE A 66 -0.01 -24.45 -3.86
C PHE A 66 0.94 -23.68 -2.91
N PRO A 67 0.40 -22.76 -2.09
CA PRO A 67 1.19 -22.04 -1.10
C PRO A 67 1.77 -22.99 -0.05
N ASN A 68 2.82 -22.55 0.64
CA ASN A 68 3.43 -23.35 1.71
C ASN A 68 2.56 -23.40 2.97
N GLN A 69 1.77 -22.35 3.23
CA GLN A 69 0.82 -22.27 4.33
C GLN A 69 -0.45 -21.54 3.87
N ASP A 70 -1.62 -21.95 4.39
CA ASP A 70 -2.88 -21.22 4.26
C ASP A 70 -2.86 -20.00 5.18
N THR A 71 -2.08 -18.98 4.81
CA THR A 71 -2.09 -17.70 5.54
C THR A 71 -2.80 -16.66 4.70
N ASP A 72 -4.01 -16.29 5.13
CA ASP A 72 -4.71 -15.11 4.60
C ASP A 72 -3.99 -13.81 4.99
N GLN A 73 -2.99 -13.85 5.87
CA GLN A 73 -2.24 -12.69 6.33
C GLN A 73 -1.45 -12.06 5.19
N PHE A 74 -1.66 -10.77 4.99
CA PHE A 74 -0.97 -10.02 3.94
C PHE A 74 0.45 -9.61 4.33
N PHE A 75 0.73 -9.44 5.63
CA PHE A 75 2.07 -9.11 6.13
C PHE A 75 2.53 -10.16 7.14
N SER A 76 3.80 -10.56 7.08
CA SER A 76 4.37 -11.46 8.09
C SER A 76 4.86 -10.66 9.30
N ALA A 77 4.71 -11.23 10.51
CA ALA A 77 5.22 -10.62 11.75
C ALA A 77 6.72 -10.31 11.68
N GLU A 78 7.49 -11.16 11.00
CA GLU A 78 8.92 -10.96 10.80
C GLU A 78 9.22 -9.75 9.90
N SER A 79 8.51 -9.60 8.78
CA SER A 79 8.72 -8.46 7.86
C SER A 79 8.42 -7.11 8.55
N VAL A 80 7.33 -7.05 9.31
CA VAL A 80 6.95 -5.85 10.07
C VAL A 80 7.99 -5.54 11.14
N LYS A 81 8.41 -6.54 11.93
CA LYS A 81 9.42 -6.37 12.97
C LYS A 81 10.76 -5.87 12.40
N LYS A 82 11.21 -6.46 11.29
CA LYS A 82 12.44 -6.01 10.60
C LYS A 82 12.33 -4.56 10.13
N ALA A 83 11.15 -4.12 9.67
CA ALA A 83 10.93 -2.74 9.27
C ALA A 83 10.91 -1.76 10.46
N GLU A 84 10.38 -2.15 11.63
CA GLU A 84 10.42 -1.35 12.86
C GLU A 84 11.86 -1.17 13.38
N GLU A 85 12.65 -2.25 13.32
CA GLU A 85 14.04 -2.29 13.78
C GLU A 85 15.03 -1.62 12.82
N ARG A 86 14.63 -1.40 11.57
CA ARG A 86 15.48 -0.78 10.55
C ARG A 86 15.76 0.69 10.88
N GLU A 87 17.03 1.07 10.75
CA GLU A 87 17.43 2.48 10.84
C GLU A 87 16.93 3.25 9.60
N PRO A 88 16.43 4.48 9.78
CA PRO A 88 15.91 5.26 8.67
C PRO A 88 17.02 5.65 7.70
N TYR A 89 16.74 5.47 6.41
CA TYR A 89 17.64 5.89 5.34
C TYR A 89 17.15 7.21 4.73
N TYR A 90 17.83 8.30 5.03
CA TYR A 90 17.48 9.62 4.53
C TYR A 90 18.10 9.87 3.14
N ASP A 91 17.24 10.02 2.13
CA ASP A 91 17.62 10.44 0.77
C ASP A 91 16.86 11.74 0.41
N ASP A 92 17.60 12.84 0.24
CA ASP A 92 17.01 14.14 -0.07
C ASP A 92 16.50 14.27 -1.51
N SER A 93 16.93 13.35 -2.38
CA SER A 93 16.44 13.22 -3.76
C SER A 93 15.10 12.50 -3.83
N GLU A 94 14.66 11.84 -2.77
CA GLU A 94 13.33 11.23 -2.71
C GLU A 94 12.28 12.27 -2.25
N PRO A 95 11.09 12.31 -2.87
CA PRO A 95 10.01 13.21 -2.46
C PRO A 95 9.47 12.83 -1.09
N LEU A 96 9.13 13.84 -0.28
CA LEU A 96 8.37 13.63 0.94
C LEU A 96 6.88 13.55 0.60
N VAL A 97 6.29 12.38 0.81
CA VAL A 97 4.87 12.12 0.59
C VAL A 97 4.15 12.10 1.93
N MET A 98 3.04 12.83 2.03
CA MET A 98 2.10 12.77 3.16
C MET A 98 0.85 12.00 2.72
N GLY A 99 0.56 10.88 3.36
CA GLY A 99 -0.68 10.13 3.22
C GLY A 99 -1.63 10.48 4.35
N LEU A 100 -2.85 10.92 4.02
CA LEU A 100 -3.86 11.38 4.97
C LEU A 100 -5.11 10.48 4.87
N ASP A 101 -5.29 9.57 5.82
CA ASP A 101 -6.50 8.75 5.96
C ASP A 101 -7.49 9.46 6.89
N VAL A 102 -8.64 9.84 6.34
CA VAL A 102 -9.62 10.69 7.02
C VAL A 102 -10.78 9.84 7.54
N ALA A 103 -10.89 9.74 8.85
CA ALA A 103 -11.94 8.99 9.53
C ALA A 103 -13.05 9.90 10.07
N GLY A 104 -14.30 9.43 10.04
CA GLY A 104 -15.50 10.12 10.56
C GLY A 104 -15.56 10.31 12.08
N GLY A 105 -14.44 10.10 12.78
CA GLY A 105 -14.28 10.10 14.23
C GLY A 105 -15.05 8.99 14.96
N GLY A 106 -15.14 9.11 16.29
CA GLY A 106 -15.66 8.03 17.15
C GLY A 106 -14.53 7.08 17.58
N LYS A 107 -14.61 5.80 17.19
CA LYS A 107 -13.55 4.81 17.47
C LYS A 107 -12.40 4.88 16.46
N ASP A 108 -12.69 5.34 15.25
CA ASP A 108 -11.72 5.50 14.17
C ASP A 108 -10.97 6.84 14.32
N SER A 109 -9.72 6.90 13.85
CA SER A 109 -8.87 8.08 14.00
C SER A 109 -8.43 8.60 12.62
N THR A 110 -8.36 9.92 12.45
CA THR A 110 -7.73 10.50 11.26
C THR A 110 -6.21 10.43 11.45
N VAL A 111 -5.50 9.89 10.47
CA VAL A 111 -4.06 9.64 10.54
C VAL A 111 -3.33 10.28 9.36
N ALA A 112 -2.22 10.95 9.66
CA ALA A 112 -1.26 11.39 8.66
C ALA A 112 0.07 10.64 8.82
N VAL A 113 0.53 10.01 7.74
CA VAL A 113 1.83 9.32 7.67
C VAL A 113 2.71 10.04 6.66
N PHE A 114 4.01 10.09 6.95
CA PHE A 114 5.01 10.71 6.09
C PHE A 114 5.99 9.66 5.61
N ARG A 115 6.33 9.69 4.32
CA ARG A 115 7.31 8.77 3.72
C ARG A 115 8.23 9.52 2.77
N ARG A 116 9.53 9.26 2.87
CA ARG A 116 10.59 9.73 1.96
C ARG A 116 11.38 8.52 1.48
N GLY A 117 11.14 8.07 0.25
CA GLY A 117 11.80 6.87 -0.28
C GLY A 117 11.54 5.64 0.60
N LEU A 118 12.60 5.11 1.22
CA LEU A 118 12.59 3.97 2.15
C LEU A 118 12.37 4.36 3.62
N ASP A 119 12.17 5.63 3.92
CA ASP A 119 11.99 6.11 5.30
C ASP A 119 10.56 6.60 5.55
N ALA A 120 9.83 5.88 6.40
CA ALA A 120 8.56 6.30 7.00
C ALA A 120 8.63 6.36 8.55
N LYS A 121 9.83 6.64 9.08
CA LYS A 121 10.15 6.59 10.51
C LYS A 121 10.66 7.94 11.04
N THR A 122 11.43 8.68 10.26
CA THR A 122 12.04 9.95 10.71
C THR A 122 11.01 11.01 11.10
N ILE A 123 9.89 11.10 10.38
CA ILE A 123 8.78 11.98 10.75
C ILE A 123 7.69 11.11 11.38
N PRO A 124 7.39 11.28 12.68
CA PRO A 124 6.43 10.44 13.36
C PRO A 124 5.03 10.65 12.78
N LEU A 125 4.25 9.57 12.73
CA LEU A 125 2.86 9.62 12.29
C LEU A 125 2.05 10.54 13.23
N GLN A 126 1.06 11.22 12.67
CA GLN A 126 0.22 12.17 13.40
C GLN A 126 -1.20 11.65 13.45
N VAL A 127 -1.85 11.76 14.62
CA VAL A 127 -3.21 11.24 14.83
C VAL A 127 -4.08 12.31 15.45
N ILE A 128 -5.30 12.45 14.95
CA ILE A 128 -6.35 13.25 15.58
C ILE A 128 -7.66 12.44 15.63
N ARG A 129 -8.38 12.56 16.75
CA ARG A 129 -9.74 12.02 16.90
C ARG A 129 -10.72 13.17 16.88
N GLU A 130 -11.20 13.50 15.69
CA GLU A 130 -12.07 14.64 15.44
C GLU A 130 -13.14 14.25 14.42
N LYS A 131 -14.32 14.86 14.53
CA LYS A 131 -15.45 14.67 13.61
C LYS A 131 -15.70 15.91 12.75
N ASP A 132 -15.35 17.09 13.27
CA ASP A 132 -15.50 18.35 12.53
C ASP A 132 -14.47 18.44 11.40
N GLN A 133 -14.96 18.51 10.16
CA GLN A 133 -14.12 18.56 8.96
C GLN A 133 -13.23 19.80 8.93
N ASN A 134 -13.71 20.96 9.40
CA ASN A 134 -12.91 22.19 9.41
C ASN A 134 -11.74 22.07 10.39
N ARG A 135 -11.95 21.44 11.55
CA ARG A 135 -10.87 21.14 12.50
C ARG A 135 -9.84 20.17 11.91
N ILE A 136 -10.29 19.14 11.18
CA ILE A 136 -9.39 18.22 10.48
C ILE A 136 -8.60 18.95 9.38
N ILE A 137 -9.26 19.80 8.59
CA ILE A 137 -8.61 20.60 7.54
C ILE A 137 -7.53 21.51 8.15
N ASN A 138 -7.85 22.24 9.22
CA ASN A 138 -6.90 23.12 9.90
C ASN A 138 -5.71 22.35 10.49
N TRP A 139 -5.98 21.19 11.09
CA TRP A 139 -4.94 20.29 11.58
C TRP A 139 -4.05 19.81 10.44
N ALA A 140 -4.61 19.29 9.35
CA ALA A 140 -3.85 18.84 8.19
C ALA A 140 -3.03 19.98 7.55
N ALA A 141 -3.61 21.18 7.42
CA ALA A 141 -2.92 22.37 6.96
C ALA A 141 -1.71 22.73 7.84
N SER A 142 -1.85 22.62 9.17
CA SER A 142 -0.73 22.85 10.10
C SER A 142 0.41 21.86 9.88
N LEU A 143 0.10 20.59 9.59
CA LEU A 143 1.09 19.56 9.28
C LEU A 143 1.78 19.81 7.93
N ILE A 144 1.02 20.22 6.92
CA ILE A 144 1.54 20.58 5.60
C ILE A 144 2.51 21.77 5.73
N HIS A 145 2.16 22.80 6.50
CA HIS A 145 3.06 23.92 6.76
C HIS A 145 4.31 23.51 7.54
N LYS A 146 4.16 22.65 8.56
CA LYS A 146 5.26 22.22 9.42
C LYS A 146 6.29 21.38 8.67
N TYR A 147 5.84 20.41 7.88
CA TYR A 147 6.73 19.42 7.26
C TYR A 147 6.99 19.67 5.76
N ASN A 148 6.20 20.55 5.13
CA ASN A 148 6.31 20.93 3.73
C ASN A 148 6.48 19.72 2.79
N PRO A 149 5.52 18.77 2.78
CA PRO A 149 5.57 17.60 1.91
C PRO A 149 5.54 18.02 0.43
N ASP A 150 6.27 17.27 -0.40
CA ASP A 150 6.31 17.45 -1.84
C ASP A 150 5.00 16.97 -2.49
N VAL A 151 4.37 15.95 -1.91
CA VAL A 151 3.10 15.36 -2.38
C VAL A 151 2.19 15.07 -1.18
N ILE A 152 0.90 15.39 -1.33
CA ILE A 152 -0.12 15.11 -0.32
C ILE A 152 -1.21 14.26 -0.96
N VAL A 153 -1.49 13.09 -0.40
CA VAL A 153 -2.53 12.16 -0.85
C VAL A 153 -3.58 12.05 0.24
N VAL A 154 -4.84 12.28 -0.09
CA VAL A 154 -5.96 12.27 0.87
C VAL A 154 -6.91 11.13 0.49
N ASP A 155 -7.28 10.26 1.44
CA ASP A 155 -8.40 9.33 1.22
C ASP A 155 -9.69 10.16 1.08
N GLY A 156 -10.23 10.19 -0.14
CA GLY A 156 -11.45 10.91 -0.50
C GLY A 156 -12.72 10.13 -0.24
N ASN A 157 -12.67 8.92 0.34
CA ASN A 157 -13.88 8.15 0.63
C ASN A 157 -14.71 8.80 1.75
N GLY A 158 -16.03 8.88 1.54
CA GLY A 158 -16.96 9.38 2.55
C GLY A 158 -16.64 10.81 3.01
N ILE A 159 -16.37 11.00 4.30
CA ILE A 159 -16.10 12.34 4.86
C ILE A 159 -14.77 12.93 4.38
N GLY A 160 -13.84 12.10 3.91
CA GLY A 160 -12.53 12.53 3.41
C GLY A 160 -12.62 13.43 2.17
N ASN A 161 -13.68 13.29 1.37
CA ASN A 161 -13.93 14.16 0.22
C ASN A 161 -14.06 15.65 0.63
N GLY A 162 -14.71 15.93 1.76
CA GLY A 162 -14.83 17.29 2.29
C GLY A 162 -13.48 17.88 2.71
N VAL A 163 -12.62 17.06 3.32
CA VAL A 163 -11.26 17.47 3.72
C VAL A 163 -10.39 17.72 2.49
N PHE A 164 -10.46 16.84 1.48
CA PHE A 164 -9.76 17.03 0.20
C PHE A 164 -10.11 18.37 -0.45
N TYR A 165 -11.41 18.66 -0.65
CA TYR A 165 -11.83 19.93 -1.24
C TYR A 165 -11.52 21.14 -0.34
N GLY A 166 -11.57 20.97 0.98
CA GLY A 166 -11.17 21.99 1.94
C GLY A 166 -9.69 22.40 1.78
N LEU A 167 -8.79 21.42 1.69
CA LEU A 167 -7.37 21.65 1.46
C LEU A 167 -7.10 22.29 0.08
N GLN A 168 -7.83 21.89 -0.96
CA GLN A 168 -7.75 22.55 -2.28
C GLN A 168 -8.18 24.03 -2.23
N ARG A 169 -9.23 24.36 -1.48
CA ARG A 169 -9.66 25.77 -1.29
C ARG A 169 -8.60 26.61 -0.61
N LEU A 170 -7.83 26.01 0.30
CA LEU A 170 -6.64 26.62 0.91
C LEU A 170 -5.41 26.67 -0.01
N ARG A 171 -5.57 26.29 -1.30
CA ARG A 171 -4.53 26.30 -2.34
C ARG A 171 -3.40 25.30 -2.13
N PHE A 172 -3.61 24.27 -1.30
CA PHE A 172 -2.70 23.13 -1.24
C PHE A 172 -2.86 22.25 -2.48
N ASN A 173 -1.75 21.78 -3.03
CA ASN A 173 -1.74 20.79 -4.09
C ASN A 173 -1.92 19.39 -3.48
N VAL A 174 -3.16 18.91 -3.45
CA VAL A 174 -3.53 17.62 -2.86
C VAL A 174 -4.07 16.68 -3.94
N HIS A 175 -3.82 15.39 -3.77
CA HIS A 175 -4.27 14.32 -4.66
C HIS A 175 -5.34 13.49 -3.96
N GLU A 176 -6.46 13.28 -4.65
CA GLU A 176 -7.54 12.45 -4.13
C GLU A 176 -7.23 10.97 -4.40
N TYR A 177 -7.29 10.17 -3.34
CA TYR A 177 -7.27 8.73 -3.43
C TYR A 177 -8.66 8.15 -3.18
N MET A 178 -9.07 7.18 -4.01
CA MET A 178 -10.27 6.39 -3.77
C MET A 178 -9.95 4.92 -3.94
N GLY A 179 -9.85 4.19 -2.82
CA GLY A 179 -9.44 2.79 -2.82
C GLY A 179 -10.32 1.83 -3.64
N GLN A 180 -11.58 2.19 -3.92
CA GLN A 180 -12.51 1.40 -4.74
C GLN A 180 -12.36 1.61 -6.25
N LYS A 181 -11.57 2.60 -6.69
CA LYS A 181 -11.33 2.83 -8.12
C LYS A 181 -10.54 1.68 -8.75
N LYS A 182 -10.62 1.58 -10.08
CA LYS A 182 -9.82 0.65 -10.89
C LYS A 182 -8.32 0.83 -10.61
N PRO A 183 -7.56 -0.26 -10.42
CA PRO A 183 -6.10 -0.21 -10.29
C PRO A 183 -5.44 0.20 -11.61
N ASN A 184 -4.13 0.46 -11.60
CA ASN A 184 -3.40 0.64 -12.87
C ASN A 184 -3.20 -0.72 -13.55
N ASP A 185 -2.90 -1.75 -12.76
CA ASP A 185 -2.81 -3.13 -13.23
C ASP A 185 -4.13 -3.86 -12.95
N GLU A 186 -5.08 -3.73 -13.88
CA GLU A 186 -6.39 -4.38 -13.83
C GLU A 186 -6.31 -5.89 -13.99
N GLU A 187 -5.21 -6.46 -14.47
CA GLU A 187 -5.05 -7.90 -14.63
C GLU A 187 -4.83 -8.57 -13.27
N HIS A 188 -3.99 -7.97 -12.42
CA HIS A 188 -3.56 -8.57 -11.17
C HIS A 188 -4.33 -8.08 -9.94
N TYR A 189 -4.88 -6.86 -9.95
CA TYR A 189 -5.54 -6.27 -8.79
C TYR A 189 -7.04 -6.05 -9.01
N THR A 190 -7.82 -6.16 -7.94
CA THR A 190 -9.26 -5.86 -7.98
C THR A 190 -9.58 -4.37 -7.89
N ASN A 191 -8.79 -3.61 -7.13
CA ASN A 191 -9.00 -2.19 -6.89
C ASN A 191 -7.68 -1.50 -6.47
N LYS A 192 -7.70 -0.17 -6.42
CA LYS A 192 -6.56 0.66 -6.00
C LYS A 192 -6.04 0.31 -4.61
N ARG A 193 -6.93 -0.07 -3.69
CA ARG A 193 -6.53 -0.49 -2.34
C ARG A 193 -5.65 -1.72 -2.37
N ALA A 194 -6.04 -2.76 -3.11
CA ALA A 194 -5.24 -3.96 -3.24
C ALA A 194 -3.87 -3.68 -3.89
N GLU A 195 -3.84 -2.86 -4.93
CA GLU A 195 -2.61 -2.44 -5.61
C GLU A 195 -1.65 -1.69 -4.67
N ASN A 196 -2.11 -0.64 -4.00
CA ASN A 196 -1.29 0.14 -3.06
C ASN A 196 -0.74 -0.71 -1.91
N TYR A 197 -1.55 -1.61 -1.36
CA TYR A 197 -1.10 -2.49 -0.30
C TYR A 197 -0.05 -3.49 -0.78
N CYS A 198 -0.17 -4.01 -2.01
CA CYS A 198 0.84 -4.88 -2.58
C CYS A 198 2.19 -4.15 -2.73
N ILE A 199 2.17 -2.89 -3.18
CA ILE A 199 3.37 -2.04 -3.23
C ILE A 199 3.95 -1.86 -1.81
N LEU A 200 3.11 -1.59 -0.82
CA LEU A 200 3.54 -1.47 0.58
C LEU A 200 4.14 -2.78 1.13
N GLN A 201 3.54 -3.93 0.83
CA GLN A 201 4.02 -5.25 1.24
C GLN A 201 5.42 -5.53 0.70
N GLN A 202 5.72 -5.10 -0.51
CA GLN A 202 7.07 -5.21 -1.06
C GLN A 202 8.02 -4.21 -0.40
N TRP A 203 7.56 -2.97 -0.27
CA TRP A 203 8.36 -1.87 0.27
C TRP A 203 8.82 -2.16 1.71
N ILE A 204 7.97 -2.78 2.54
CA ILE A 204 8.27 -3.05 3.96
C ILE A 204 9.52 -3.93 4.16
N ASN A 205 9.86 -4.74 3.15
CA ASN A 205 11.07 -5.58 3.20
C ASN A 205 12.35 -4.75 3.21
N HIS A 206 12.30 -3.51 2.72
CA HIS A 206 13.44 -2.60 2.62
C HIS A 206 13.26 -1.28 3.39
N GLY A 207 12.02 -0.86 3.60
CA GLY A 207 11.67 0.40 4.26
C GLY A 207 11.72 0.33 5.78
N SER A 208 11.92 1.49 6.42
CA SER A 208 11.82 1.63 7.87
C SER A 208 10.47 2.27 8.25
N ILE A 209 9.78 1.69 9.23
CA ILE A 209 8.53 2.24 9.79
C ILE A 209 8.73 2.66 11.25
N GLU A 210 7.92 3.60 11.72
CA GLU A 210 7.86 3.94 13.14
C GLU A 210 7.49 2.72 13.98
N LYS A 211 8.16 2.57 15.14
CA LYS A 211 7.85 1.53 16.11
C LYS A 211 6.59 1.93 16.87
N ASP A 212 5.46 1.42 16.40
CA ASP A 212 4.14 1.76 16.89
C ASP A 212 3.22 0.53 16.90
N ASP A 213 2.77 0.13 18.09
CA ASP A 213 2.02 -1.12 18.27
C ASP A 213 0.71 -1.13 17.47
N THR A 214 0.06 0.02 17.27
CA THR A 214 -1.20 0.05 16.50
C THR A 214 -0.92 -0.10 15.00
N LEU A 215 0.11 0.54 14.45
CA LEU A 215 0.52 0.37 13.07
C LEU A 215 0.91 -1.08 12.80
N LYS A 216 1.70 -1.68 13.69
CA LYS A 216 2.04 -3.11 13.64
C LYS A 216 0.79 -3.99 13.62
N ASN A 217 -0.13 -3.78 14.57
CA ASN A 217 -1.37 -4.55 14.63
C ASN A 217 -2.29 -4.31 13.43
N ASN A 218 -2.32 -3.09 12.87
CA ASN A 218 -3.04 -2.76 11.64
C ASN A 218 -2.47 -3.54 10.45
N LEU A 219 -1.15 -3.57 10.27
CA LEU A 219 -0.50 -4.32 9.19
C LEU A 219 -0.77 -5.82 9.32
N LEU A 220 -0.64 -6.39 10.52
CA LEU A 220 -0.85 -7.83 10.75
C LEU A 220 -2.32 -8.26 10.64
N SER A 221 -3.28 -7.33 10.75
CA SER A 221 -4.71 -7.62 10.60
C SER A 221 -5.20 -7.56 9.15
N ILE A 222 -4.36 -7.11 8.21
CA ILE A 222 -4.71 -7.10 6.79
C ILE A 222 -4.76 -8.53 6.26
N GLN A 223 -5.91 -8.86 5.67
CA GLN A 223 -6.17 -10.17 5.11
C GLN A 223 -6.42 -10.07 3.60
N GLN A 224 -5.86 -11.00 2.85
CA GLN A 224 -6.20 -11.23 1.45
C GLN A 224 -7.50 -12.03 1.37
N ASP A 225 -8.40 -11.66 0.45
CA ASP A 225 -9.52 -12.51 0.08
C ASP A 225 -9.05 -13.56 -0.93
N ILE A 226 -8.64 -14.71 -0.41
CA ILE A 226 -8.18 -15.87 -1.18
C ILE A 226 -9.27 -16.48 -2.09
N SER A 227 -10.51 -15.98 -2.09
CA SER A 227 -11.56 -16.42 -3.03
C SER A 227 -11.47 -15.71 -4.38
N SER A 228 -10.80 -14.56 -4.42
CA SER A 228 -10.67 -13.76 -5.63
C SER A 228 -9.58 -14.33 -6.55
N THR A 229 -9.84 -14.30 -7.85
CA THR A 229 -8.84 -14.69 -8.87
C THR A 229 -7.74 -13.64 -9.03
N LYS A 230 -8.03 -12.39 -8.65
CA LYS A 230 -7.08 -11.26 -8.58
C LYS A 230 -6.74 -10.98 -7.13
N VAL A 231 -5.67 -10.23 -6.87
CA VAL A 231 -5.36 -9.77 -5.51
C VAL A 231 -6.47 -8.85 -5.03
N GLN A 232 -7.08 -9.23 -3.91
CA GLN A 232 -8.16 -8.53 -3.26
C GLN A 232 -7.94 -8.58 -1.75
N LEU A 233 -8.15 -7.47 -1.07
CA LEU A 233 -8.15 -7.44 0.38
C LEU A 233 -9.55 -7.65 0.92
N VAL A 234 -9.66 -8.29 2.08
CA VAL A 234 -10.91 -8.37 2.84
C VAL A 234 -11.43 -6.95 3.08
N SER A 235 -12.73 -6.75 2.83
CA SER A 235 -13.36 -5.43 2.96
C SER A 235 -13.35 -4.96 4.42
N LYS A 236 -13.30 -3.64 4.62
CA LYS A 236 -13.37 -3.03 5.97
C LYS A 236 -14.64 -3.48 6.71
N GLU A 237 -15.77 -3.62 6.01
CA GLU A 237 -17.03 -4.11 6.59
C GLU A 237 -16.92 -5.54 7.12
N LYS A 238 -16.32 -6.45 6.34
CA LYS A 238 -16.10 -7.85 6.74
C LYS A 238 -15.05 -7.99 7.85
N GLN A 239 -14.09 -7.08 7.94
CA GLN A 239 -13.18 -6.98 9.08
C GLN A 239 -13.93 -6.52 10.35
N ARG A 240 -14.74 -5.47 10.23
CA ARG A 240 -15.55 -4.93 11.35
C ARG A 240 -16.55 -5.94 11.88
N SER A 241 -17.19 -6.74 11.04
CA SER A 241 -18.11 -7.79 11.48
C SER A 241 -17.41 -8.90 12.28
N LYS A 242 -16.09 -9.05 12.14
CA LYS A 242 -15.25 -9.96 12.93
C LYS A 242 -14.65 -9.29 14.17
N GLY A 243 -15.02 -8.04 14.47
CA GLY A 243 -14.49 -7.28 15.60
C GLY A 243 -13.07 -6.73 15.38
N ILE A 244 -12.54 -6.79 14.15
CA ILE A 244 -11.23 -6.23 13.81
C ILE A 244 -11.39 -4.71 13.60
N PRO A 245 -10.65 -3.87 14.35
CA PRO A 245 -10.69 -2.42 14.19
C PRO A 245 -10.27 -1.95 12.79
N SER A 246 -10.65 -0.73 12.44
CA SER A 246 -10.21 -0.09 11.20
C SER A 246 -8.68 0.08 11.18
N PRO A 247 -7.99 -0.28 10.09
CA PRO A 247 -6.53 -0.24 10.03
C PRO A 247 -6.01 1.14 9.60
N ASP A 248 -6.45 2.20 10.28
CA ASP A 248 -6.29 3.60 9.84
C ASP A 248 -4.80 4.00 9.64
N ARG A 249 -3.89 3.47 10.49
CA ARG A 249 -2.45 3.79 10.38
C ARG A 249 -1.80 3.12 9.17
N SER A 250 -2.15 1.86 8.88
CA SER A 250 -1.61 1.18 7.71
C SER A 250 -2.26 1.67 6.41
N ASP A 251 -3.54 2.06 6.44
CA ASP A 251 -4.20 2.71 5.31
C ASP A 251 -3.50 4.03 4.98
N ALA A 252 -3.26 4.91 5.98
CA ALA A 252 -2.51 6.15 5.78
C ALA A 252 -1.10 5.93 5.21
N LEU A 253 -0.38 4.89 5.66
CA LEU A 253 0.91 4.51 5.08
C LEU A 253 0.77 4.03 3.63
N ALA A 254 -0.24 3.19 3.33
CA ALA A 254 -0.51 2.70 1.98
C ALA A 254 -0.89 3.83 1.00
N LEU A 255 -1.52 4.91 1.46
CA LEU A 255 -1.82 6.10 0.64
C LEU A 255 -0.55 6.72 0.05
N THR A 256 0.58 6.65 0.77
CA THR A 256 1.84 7.24 0.31
C THR A 256 2.37 6.58 -0.97
N PHE A 257 1.86 5.41 -1.35
CA PHE A 257 2.23 4.68 -2.57
C PHE A 257 1.28 4.89 -3.74
N HIS A 258 0.27 5.76 -3.59
CA HIS A 258 -0.74 5.99 -4.64
C HIS A 258 -0.13 6.48 -5.96
N LEU A 259 0.92 7.29 -5.88
CA LEU A 259 1.57 7.89 -7.04
C LEU A 259 2.99 7.35 -7.18
N SER A 260 3.37 7.02 -8.42
CA SER A 260 4.77 6.80 -8.78
C SER A 260 5.42 8.15 -9.03
N LEU A 261 6.41 8.50 -8.20
CA LEU A 261 7.01 9.83 -8.20
C LEU A 261 8.48 9.76 -8.65
N PRO A 262 8.92 10.64 -9.57
CA PRO A 262 10.33 10.74 -9.90
C PRO A 262 11.12 11.35 -8.74
N ARG A 263 12.43 11.11 -8.74
CA ARG A 263 13.35 11.79 -7.81
C ARG A 263 13.30 13.30 -8.00
N VAL A 264 13.33 14.01 -6.88
CA VAL A 264 13.31 15.47 -6.79
C VAL A 264 14.71 16.03 -7.01
N ASN A 265 14.89 16.81 -8.08
CA ASN A 265 16.14 17.53 -8.30
C ASN A 265 16.18 18.84 -7.50
N ARG A 266 16.59 18.78 -6.24
CA ARG A 266 16.64 19.95 -5.33
C ARG A 266 17.70 20.99 -5.71
N SER A 267 18.69 20.64 -6.55
CA SER A 267 19.74 21.58 -6.99
C SER A 267 19.20 22.67 -7.92
N ARG A 268 18.19 22.37 -8.76
CA ARG A 268 17.53 23.36 -9.63
C ARG A 268 16.68 24.37 -8.86
N ILE A 269 16.10 23.98 -7.72
CA ILE A 269 15.22 24.83 -6.89
C ILE A 269 16.03 25.90 -6.12
N ARG A 270 17.27 25.58 -5.70
CA ARG A 270 18.15 26.56 -5.05
C ARG A 270 18.62 27.67 -6.00
N ILE A 271 18.90 27.34 -7.27
CA ILE A 271 19.36 28.32 -8.28
C ILE A 271 18.24 29.30 -8.66
N SER A 272 16.99 28.84 -8.74
CA SER A 272 15.85 29.72 -9.06
C SER A 272 15.52 30.70 -7.94
N LYS A 273 15.52 30.27 -6.67
CA LYS A 273 15.34 31.15 -5.51
C LYS A 273 16.48 32.16 -5.35
N ALA A 274 17.73 31.74 -5.57
CA ALA A 274 18.88 32.63 -5.52
C ALA A 274 18.85 33.70 -6.64
N ARG A 275 18.41 33.34 -7.86
CA ARG A 275 18.22 34.31 -8.96
C ARG A 275 17.11 35.31 -8.67
N PHE A 276 15.98 34.87 -8.12
CA PHE A 276 14.85 35.75 -7.75
C PHE A 276 15.22 36.76 -6.65
N SER A 277 15.97 36.32 -5.64
CA SER A 277 16.46 37.19 -4.55
C SER A 277 17.45 38.24 -5.08
N LYS A 278 18.33 37.86 -6.02
CA LYS A 278 19.34 38.77 -6.58
C LYS A 278 18.74 39.85 -7.49
N THR A 279 17.62 39.57 -8.18
CA THR A 279 16.88 40.57 -8.96
C THR A 279 16.10 41.57 -8.09
N MET A 280 15.70 41.21 -6.87
CA MET A 280 15.05 42.16 -5.94
C MET A 280 16.04 43.06 -5.19
N SER A 281 17.31 42.66 -5.04
CA SER A 281 18.33 43.49 -4.36
C SER A 281 19.04 44.47 -5.29
N LEU A 282 18.77 44.43 -6.60
CA LEU A 282 19.38 45.32 -7.61
C LEU A 282 18.42 46.44 -8.07
N GLY A 283 17.28 46.58 -7.41
CA GLY A 283 16.23 47.56 -7.72
C GLY A 283 16.01 48.64 -6.66
N ASN A 284 16.99 48.88 -5.78
CA ASN A 284 17.04 50.03 -4.86
C ASN A 284 18.30 50.85 -5.10
#